data_AF-A0A962PVT7-F1
#
_entry.id   AF-A0A962PVT7-F1
#
_cell.length_a   1.000
_cell.length_b   1.000
_cell.length_c   1.000
_cell.angle_alpha   90.00
_cell.angle_beta   90.00
_cell.angle_gamma   90.00
#
_symmetry.space_group_name_H-M   'P 1'
#
loop_
_entity.id
_entity.type
_entity.pdbx_description
1 polymer ?
#
loop_
_entity_poly.entity_id
_entity_poly.type
_entity_poly.pdbx_seq_one_letter_code
_entity_poly.pdbx_strand_id
1 'polypeptide(L)' 'VKSNELTNLHNELYNLCVSFRTVFTEPEFVGLGYKPHVTVKKNGRLANDKKSVDIVTLVEVTEGDEKTGIRKVVKEFLLG' A
#
# COMPACT_ATOMS: atom_id res chain seq x y z
N VAL A 1 -4.95 -12.13 16.44
CA VAL A 1 -5.97 -11.99 15.38
C VAL A 1 -5.28 -11.31 14.21
N LYS A 2 -4.94 -12.05 13.14
CA LYS A 2 -4.38 -11.42 11.93
C LYS A 2 -5.53 -10.64 11.29
N SER A 3 -5.32 -9.37 10.96
CA SER A 3 -6.34 -8.51 10.35
C SER A 3 -6.75 -9.09 8.99
N ASN A 4 -7.88 -9.78 8.95
CA ASN A 4 -8.46 -10.31 7.72
C ASN A 4 -8.91 -9.17 6.80
N GLU A 5 -9.29 -8.02 7.34
CA GLU A 5 -9.84 -6.88 6.59
C GLU A 5 -8.81 -6.23 5.67
N LEU A 6 -7.60 -5.94 6.16
CA LEU A 6 -6.54 -5.38 5.30
C LEU A 6 -6.11 -6.35 4.21
N THR A 7 -6.14 -7.65 4.51
CA THR A 7 -5.84 -8.70 3.52
C THR A 7 -6.93 -8.76 2.45
N ASN A 8 -8.20 -8.69 2.85
CA ASN A 8 -9.33 -8.66 1.92
C ASN A 8 -9.29 -7.42 1.02
N LEU A 9 -9.07 -6.23 1.60
CA LEU A 9 -8.92 -4.98 0.87
C LEU A 9 -7.78 -5.07 -0.15
N HIS A 10 -6.62 -5.61 0.26
CA HIS A 10 -5.50 -5.82 -0.67
C HIS A 10 -5.90 -6.73 -1.84
N ASN A 11 -6.52 -7.87 -1.57
CA ASN A 11 -6.91 -8.83 -2.60
C ASN A 11 -7.95 -8.25 -3.56
N GLU A 12 -8.91 -7.49 -3.07
CA GLU A 12 -9.92 -6.80 -3.90
C GLU A 12 -9.25 -5.79 -4.84
N LEU A 13 -8.37 -4.93 -4.32
CA LEU A 13 -7.62 -3.97 -5.13
C LEU A 13 -6.72 -4.65 -6.15
N TYR A 14 -6.04 -5.74 -5.74
CA TYR A 14 -5.21 -6.53 -6.63
C TYR A 14 -6.03 -7.13 -7.79
N ASN A 15 -7.16 -7.77 -7.47
CA ASN A 15 -8.04 -8.36 -8.48
C ASN A 15 -8.57 -7.30 -9.46
N LEU A 16 -8.90 -6.10 -8.97
CA LEU A 16 -9.26 -4.96 -9.82
C LEU A 16 -8.12 -4.59 -10.78
N CYS A 17 -6.90 -4.37 -10.28
CA CYS A 17 -5.74 -4.08 -11.13
C CYS A 17 -5.51 -5.17 -12.19
N VAL A 18 -5.61 -6.45 -11.82
CA VAL A 18 -5.49 -7.57 -12.77
C VAL A 18 -6.60 -7.51 -13.84
N SER A 19 -7.85 -7.26 -13.45
CA SER A 19 -8.97 -7.14 -14.38
C SER A 19 -8.81 -5.99 -15.38
N PHE A 20 -8.16 -4.89 -14.96
CA PHE A 20 -7.81 -3.76 -15.81
C PHE A 20 -6.52 -3.96 -16.61
N ARG A 21 -5.89 -5.13 -16.51
CA ARG A 21 -4.62 -5.47 -17.17
C ARG A 21 -3.49 -4.48 -16.81
N THR A 22 -3.48 -4.02 -15.57
CA THR A 22 -2.43 -3.13 -15.05
C THR A 22 -1.06 -3.79 -15.17
N VAL A 23 -0.07 -3.05 -15.66
CA VAL A 23 1.34 -3.45 -15.65
C VAL A 23 1.93 -3.05 -14.31
N PHE A 24 2.50 -4.01 -13.58
CA PHE A 24 3.15 -3.77 -12.31
C PHE A 24 4.64 -3.52 -12.52
N THR A 25 5.19 -2.50 -11.84
CA THR A 25 6.61 -2.11 -11.95
C THR A 25 7.56 -3.15 -11.38
N GLU A 26 7.14 -3.86 -10.34
CA GLU A 26 7.89 -4.97 -9.72
C GLU A 26 7.09 -6.29 -9.88
N PRO A 27 7.00 -6.85 -11.10
CA PRO A 27 6.17 -8.00 -11.39
C PRO A 27 6.58 -9.27 -10.62
N GLU A 28 7.84 -9.39 -10.21
CA GLU A 28 8.36 -10.52 -9.44
C GLU A 28 7.74 -10.66 -8.05
N PHE A 29 7.19 -9.59 -7.49
CA PHE A 29 6.50 -9.61 -6.20
C PHE A 29 4.98 -9.79 -6.35
N VAL A 30 4.47 -9.71 -7.57
CA VAL A 30 3.04 -9.89 -7.86
C VAL A 30 2.62 -11.34 -7.63
N GLY A 31 1.53 -11.54 -6.89
CA GLY A 31 0.99 -12.88 -6.63
C GLY A 31 1.68 -13.66 -5.50
N LEU A 32 2.71 -13.11 -4.86
CA LEU A 32 3.35 -13.71 -3.66
C LEU A 32 2.49 -13.61 -2.38
N GLY A 33 1.28 -13.04 -2.51
CA GLY A 33 0.36 -12.78 -1.42
C GLY A 33 0.67 -11.52 -0.62
N TYR A 34 -0.31 -11.08 0.17
CA TYR A 34 -0.21 -9.86 0.96
C TYR A 34 0.79 -10.00 2.12
N LYS A 35 1.85 -9.19 2.09
CA LYS A 35 2.86 -9.08 3.15
C LYS A 35 2.97 -7.63 3.63
N PRO A 36 2.05 -7.17 4.50
CA PRO A 36 2.05 -5.79 4.96
C PRO A 36 3.33 -5.48 5.72
N HIS A 37 3.98 -4.38 5.36
CA HIS A 37 5.16 -3.86 6.03
C HIS A 37 5.19 -2.34 5.90
N VAL A 38 5.95 -1.70 6.79
CA VAL A 38 6.26 -0.27 6.71
C VAL A 38 7.75 -0.16 6.48
N THR A 39 8.14 0.34 5.31
CA THR A 39 9.55 0.60 5.00
C THR A 39 10.02 1.79 5.83
N VAL A 40 11.07 1.57 6.62
CA VAL A 40 11.74 2.61 7.40
C VAL A 40 13.15 2.86 6.88
N LYS A 41 13.69 4.05 7.14
CA LYS A 41 15.12 4.33 6.89
C LYS A 41 15.97 3.29 7.63
N LYS A 42 17.15 2.97 7.10
CA LYS A 42 18.06 1.90 7.58
C LYS A 42 18.32 1.86 9.11
N ASN A 43 18.16 2.99 9.81
CA ASN A 43 18.35 3.11 11.27
C ASN A 43 17.10 3.61 12.03
N GLY A 44 15.93 3.59 11.40
CA GLY A 44 14.68 4.01 12.04
C GLY A 44 14.18 2.94 13.02
N ARG A 45 13.84 3.35 14.24
CA ARG A 45 13.05 2.52 15.16
C ARG A 45 11.58 2.89 15.02
N LEU A 46 10.72 1.90 14.77
CA LEU A 46 9.28 2.05 14.94
C LEU A 46 8.96 1.81 16.42
N ALA A 47 8.24 2.74 17.03
CA ALA A 47 7.52 2.44 18.27
C ALA A 47 6.48 1.35 17.95
N ASN A 48 6.27 0.41 18.88
CA ASN A 48 5.31 -0.67 18.70
C ASN A 48 3.89 -0.14 18.96
N ASP A 49 3.45 0.76 18.08
CA ASP A 49 2.19 1.49 18.19
C ASP A 49 1.05 0.72 17.52
N LYS A 50 -0.13 0.79 18.14
CA LYS A 50 -1.38 0.36 17.52
C LYS A 50 -2.11 1.59 16.99
N LYS A 51 -2.56 1.54 15.75
CA LYS A 51 -3.34 2.61 15.11
C LYS A 51 -4.57 2.04 14.44
N SER A 52 -5.67 2.77 14.48
CA SER A 52 -6.83 2.54 13.59
C SER A 52 -6.47 2.96 12.18
N VAL A 53 -7.11 2.34 11.19
CA VAL A 53 -7.05 2.77 9.79
C VAL A 53 -8.45 3.24 9.42
N ASP A 54 -8.62 4.56 9.36
CA ASP A 54 -9.91 5.19 9.11
C ASP A 54 -10.03 5.73 7.67
N ILE A 55 -8.89 5.84 6.96
CA ILE A 55 -8.79 6.43 5.63
C ILE A 55 -7.83 5.61 4.77
N VAL A 56 -8.23 5.36 3.52
CA VAL A 56 -7.37 4.82 2.46
C VAL A 56 -7.16 5.89 1.40
N THR A 57 -5.93 6.04 0.93
CA THR A 57 -5.57 7.10 -0.02
C THR A 57 -4.97 6.50 -1.29
N LEU A 58 -5.50 6.88 -2.44
CA LEU A 58 -4.86 6.67 -3.73
C LEU A 58 -3.83 7.78 -3.94
N VAL A 59 -2.58 7.37 -4.15
CA VAL A 59 -1.44 8.28 -4.34
C VAL A 59 -0.82 8.09 -5.71
N GLU A 60 -0.39 9.19 -6.32
CA GLU A 60 0.45 9.23 -7.50
C GLU A 60 1.90 9.38 -7.04
N VAL A 61 2.79 8.56 -7.62
CA VAL A 61 4.24 8.58 -7.38
C VAL A 61 4.91 8.85 -8.72
N THR A 62 5.68 9.93 -8.83
CA THR A 62 6.37 10.30 -10.07
C THR A 62 7.84 9.90 -10.03
N GLU A 63 8.46 9.57 -11.17
CA GLU A 63 9.89 9.22 -11.20
C GLU A 63 10.74 10.39 -10.68
N GLY A 64 11.43 10.16 -9.55
CA GLY A 64 12.10 11.20 -8.74
C GLY A 64 11.61 11.18 -7.29
N ASP A 65 10.35 10.82 -7.09
CA ASP A 65 9.70 10.73 -5.78
C ASP A 65 10.13 9.52 -4.96
N GLU A 66 10.60 8.45 -5.59
CA GLU A 66 11.17 7.32 -4.87
C GLU A 66 12.42 7.72 -4.05
N LYS A 67 13.14 8.76 -4.50
CA LYS A 67 14.33 9.30 -3.84
C LYS A 67 14.00 10.45 -2.89
N THR A 68 13.01 11.28 -3.21
CA THR A 68 12.62 12.46 -2.40
C THR A 68 11.47 12.17 -1.42
N GLY A 69 10.72 11.10 -1.64
CA GLY A 69 9.57 10.65 -0.85
C GLY A 69 8.27 11.42 -1.10
N ILE A 70 8.18 12.25 -2.15
CA ILE A 70 7.00 13.08 -2.40
C ILE A 70 5.88 12.18 -2.94
N ARG A 71 4.71 12.19 -2.31
CA ARG A 71 3.54 11.43 -2.77
C ARG A 71 2.39 12.40 -2.92
N LYS A 72 1.80 12.45 -4.11
CA LYS A 72 0.65 13.31 -4.35
C LYS A 72 -0.63 12.53 -4.10
N VAL A 73 -1.46 13.03 -3.19
CA VAL A 73 -2.79 12.45 -2.95
C VAL A 73 -3.69 12.74 -4.15
N VAL A 74 -4.21 11.68 -4.76
CA VAL A 74 -5.17 11.75 -5.88
C VAL A 74 -6.60 11.69 -5.33
N LYS A 75 -6.84 10.77 -4.39
CA LYS A 75 -8.17 10.55 -3.81
C LYS A 75 -8.09 9.93 -2.42
N GLU A 76 -9.01 10.32 -1.55
CA GLU A 76 -9.22 9.70 -0.23
C GLU A 76 -10.55 8.95 -0.19
N PHE A 77 -10.56 7.83 0.53
CA PHE A 77 -11.69 6.97 0.78
C PHE A 77 -11.81 6.78 2.29
N LEU A 78 -12.91 7.27 2.87
CA LEU A 78 -13.21 7.07 4.28
C LEU A 78 -13.67 5.63 4.48
N LEU A 79 -13.08 4.94 5.46
CA LEU A 79 -13.55 3.65 5.95
C LEU A 79 -14.53 3.92 7.09
N GLY A 80 -15.79 3.53 6.90
CA GLY A 80 -16.88 3.70 7.87
C GLY A 80 -17.12 2.47 8.72
#